data_AF-A0A7W7D4D4-F1
#
_entry.id   AF-A0A7W7D4D4-F1
#
_cell.length_a   1.000
_cell.length_b   1.000
_cell.length_c   1.000
_cell.angle_alpha   90.00
_cell.angle_beta   90.00
_cell.angle_gamma   90.00
#
_symmetry.space_group_name_H-M   'P 1'
#
loop_
_entity.id
_entity.type
_entity.pdbx_description
1 polymer ?
#
loop_
_entity_poly.entity_id
_entity_poly.type
_entity_poly.pdbx_seq_one_letter_code
_entity_poly.pdbx_strand_id
1 'polypeptide(L)'
;MTAQPSQRPAKLKAQTSLPSARHLTTFLIVVLLLLAVGLVVLSPLAVDLLDDGGGWSRRSEIGQTYGAAAALISVFALAAITVSLVLQAREAKLAREQASRTTHNELITMALDEPLYRECWGVFSAEKDEKSLRQQLYTNLIVSYWQTRFELGTFSETHLRHGATAIFSANPGRVFWRDAREARIRTSQTRKARRFHAIIDEEYSRSIAAKPVLDPSARDMAPRAHDRSPRVATVLRRIADRLDKQ
;
A
#
# COMPACT_ATOMS: atom_id res chain seq x y z
N MET A 1 8.58 34.77 -40.89
CA MET A 1 7.27 34.11 -40.79
C MET A 1 7.54 32.61 -40.81
N THR A 2 7.97 32.10 -39.66
CA THR A 2 8.64 30.81 -39.50
C THR A 2 8.64 30.48 -38.00
N ALA A 3 7.92 29.43 -37.58
CA ALA A 3 8.23 28.59 -36.41
C ALA A 3 7.07 27.59 -36.13
N GLN A 4 7.19 26.43 -36.78
CA GLN A 4 7.09 25.06 -36.23
C GLN A 4 6.45 24.83 -34.84
N PRO A 5 5.41 23.97 -34.72
CA PRO A 5 4.92 23.50 -33.44
C PRO A 5 5.85 22.43 -32.85
N SER A 6 6.28 22.63 -31.61
CA SER A 6 7.13 21.72 -30.84
C SER A 6 6.39 20.42 -30.51
N GLN A 7 6.61 19.37 -31.30
CA GLN A 7 6.28 18.00 -30.91
C GLN A 7 7.19 17.58 -29.75
N ARG A 8 6.61 17.35 -28.56
CA ARG A 8 7.27 16.61 -27.49
C ARG A 8 7.24 15.12 -27.83
N PRO A 9 8.38 14.42 -27.98
CA PRO A 9 8.34 12.97 -28.00
C PRO A 9 8.06 12.47 -26.58
N ALA A 10 6.88 11.87 -26.41
CA ALA A 10 6.58 11.00 -25.28
C ALA A 10 7.61 9.87 -25.30
N LYS A 11 8.62 9.95 -24.44
CA LYS A 11 9.52 8.82 -24.18
C LYS A 11 8.71 7.74 -23.49
N LEU A 12 8.16 6.83 -24.30
CA LEU A 12 7.67 5.53 -23.87
C LEU A 12 8.90 4.77 -23.34
N LYS A 13 9.22 4.97 -22.06
CA LYS A 13 10.13 4.05 -21.36
C LYS A 13 9.38 2.72 -21.34
N ALA A 14 9.80 1.79 -22.18
CA ALA A 14 9.52 0.38 -22.00
C ALA A 14 9.99 0.02 -20.60
N GLN A 15 9.05 0.03 -19.65
CA GLN A 15 9.23 -0.61 -18.36
C GLN A 15 9.31 -2.10 -18.67
N THR A 16 10.52 -2.58 -18.91
CA THR A 16 10.83 -3.98 -18.72
C THR A 16 10.53 -4.25 -17.25
N SER A 17 9.34 -4.77 -16.99
CA SER A 17 8.93 -5.23 -15.69
C SER A 17 9.92 -6.31 -15.28
N LEU A 18 10.89 -5.94 -14.43
CA LEU A 18 11.71 -6.92 -13.75
C LEU A 18 10.74 -7.92 -13.12
N PRO A 19 10.86 -9.23 -13.41
CA PRO A 19 9.95 -10.20 -12.83
C PRO A 19 10.00 -10.00 -11.32
N SER A 20 8.83 -9.77 -10.73
CA SER A 20 8.72 -9.53 -9.29
C SER A 20 9.51 -10.62 -8.57
N ALA A 21 10.27 -10.26 -7.52
CA ALA A 21 11.23 -11.16 -6.87
C ALA A 21 10.63 -12.54 -6.47
N ARG A 22 9.29 -12.60 -6.35
CA ARG A 22 8.47 -13.81 -6.15
C ARG A 22 8.44 -14.75 -7.35
N HIS A 23 8.29 -14.26 -8.58
CA HIS A 23 8.36 -15.11 -9.78
C HIS A 23 9.77 -15.65 -9.99
N LEU A 24 10.79 -14.87 -9.64
CA LEU A 24 12.19 -15.31 -9.70
C LEU A 24 12.47 -16.44 -8.71
N THR A 25 11.95 -16.37 -7.47
CA THR A 25 12.14 -17.42 -6.45
C THR A 25 11.42 -18.71 -6.83
N THR A 26 10.17 -18.63 -7.27
CA THR A 26 9.41 -19.82 -7.70
C THR A 26 10.07 -20.47 -8.93
N PHE A 27 10.52 -19.66 -9.89
CA PHE A 27 11.27 -20.14 -11.05
C PHE A 27 12.57 -20.84 -10.64
N LEU A 28 13.34 -20.27 -9.71
CA LEU A 28 14.57 -20.87 -9.18
C LEU A 28 14.31 -22.22 -8.50
N ILE A 29 13.25 -22.33 -7.71
CA ILE A 29 12.89 -23.60 -7.03
C ILE A 29 12.51 -24.67 -8.06
N VAL A 30 11.70 -24.31 -9.06
CA VAL A 30 11.32 -25.24 -10.13
C VAL A 30 12.54 -25.67 -10.93
N VAL A 31 13.43 -24.75 -11.29
CA VAL A 31 14.68 -25.06 -11.99
C VAL A 31 15.59 -25.95 -11.15
N LEU A 32 15.73 -25.70 -9.85
CA LEU A 32 16.54 -26.52 -8.95
C LEU A 32 15.97 -27.95 -8.84
N LEU A 33 14.63 -28.07 -8.75
CA LEU A 33 13.95 -29.37 -8.77
C LEU A 33 14.21 -30.10 -10.09
N LEU A 34 14.02 -29.43 -11.23
CA LEU A 34 14.29 -30.02 -12.54
C LEU A 34 15.77 -30.42 -12.72
N LEU A 35 16.70 -29.66 -12.13
CA LEU A 35 18.13 -29.92 -12.22
C LEU A 35 18.54 -31.11 -11.33
N ALA A 36 17.97 -31.23 -10.13
CA ALA A 36 18.15 -32.40 -9.27
C ALA A 36 17.58 -33.67 -9.92
N VAL A 37 16.41 -33.56 -10.55
CA VAL A 37 15.80 -34.63 -11.34
C VAL A 37 16.70 -35.02 -12.51
N GLY A 38 17.19 -34.03 -13.26
CA GLY A 38 18.10 -34.23 -14.38
C GLY A 38 19.39 -34.94 -13.97
N LEU A 39 19.97 -34.60 -12.81
CA LEU A 39 21.15 -35.27 -12.27
C LEU A 39 20.89 -36.74 -11.92
N VAL A 40 19.74 -37.06 -11.33
CA VAL A 40 19.35 -38.45 -11.01
C VAL A 40 19.17 -39.26 -12.31
N VAL A 41 18.64 -38.64 -13.36
CA VAL A 41 18.46 -39.27 -14.67
C VAL A 41 19.79 -39.41 -15.43
N LEU A 42 20.73 -38.46 -15.29
CA LEU A 42 22.05 -38.52 -15.93
C LEU A 42 23.04 -39.45 -15.21
N SER A 43 22.86 -39.70 -13.91
CA SER A 43 23.71 -40.58 -13.11
C SER A 43 24.03 -41.93 -13.77
N PRO A 44 23.06 -42.70 -14.29
CA PRO A 44 23.32 -43.98 -14.95
C PRO A 44 24.09 -43.85 -16.27
N LEU A 45 24.00 -42.71 -16.96
CA LEU A 45 24.76 -42.46 -18.20
C LEU A 45 26.26 -42.26 -17.91
N ALA A 46 26.59 -41.76 -16.71
CA ALA A 46 27.97 -41.74 -16.22
C ALA A 46 28.47 -43.13 -15.79
N VAL A 47 27.57 -44.02 -15.36
CA VAL A 47 27.88 -45.41 -15.00
C VAL A 47 28.06 -46.28 -16.26
N ASP A 48 27.29 -46.05 -17.32
CA ASP A 48 27.39 -46.75 -18.61
C ASP A 48 28.67 -46.38 -19.39
N LEU A 49 29.18 -45.15 -19.21
CA LEU A 49 30.48 -44.75 -19.78
C LEU A 49 31.67 -45.50 -19.17
N LEU A 50 31.46 -46.24 -18.07
CA LEU A 50 32.47 -46.93 -17.29
C LEU A 50 32.36 -48.47 -17.33
N ASP A 51 31.41 -49.05 -18.09
CA ASP A 51 31.04 -50.46 -17.93
C ASP A 51 31.13 -51.32 -19.20
N ASP A 52 31.81 -52.46 -19.07
CA ASP A 52 32.04 -53.46 -20.13
C ASP A 52 31.09 -54.67 -19.98
N GLY A 53 29.94 -54.63 -20.65
CA GLY A 53 29.21 -55.80 -21.18
C GLY A 53 28.52 -56.79 -20.21
N GLY A 54 27.20 -56.63 -19.98
CA GLY A 54 26.34 -57.67 -19.37
C GLY A 54 24.84 -57.35 -19.37
N GLY A 55 24.12 -57.63 -20.47
CA GLY A 55 22.85 -56.95 -20.77
C GLY A 55 21.59 -57.82 -20.89
N TRP A 56 20.78 -57.95 -19.83
CA TRP A 56 19.29 -57.93 -19.93
C TRP A 56 18.64 -57.78 -18.54
N SER A 57 19.11 -58.51 -17.53
CA SER A 57 18.58 -58.46 -16.16
C SER A 57 18.84 -57.09 -15.50
N ARG A 58 20.04 -56.53 -15.66
CA ARG A 58 20.38 -55.17 -15.19
C ARG A 58 19.54 -54.08 -15.85
N ARG A 59 19.14 -54.25 -17.12
CA ARG A 59 18.27 -53.29 -17.85
C ARG A 59 16.85 -53.20 -17.28
N SER A 60 16.33 -54.29 -16.70
CA SER A 60 15.03 -54.29 -16.01
C SER A 60 15.10 -53.64 -14.62
N GLU A 61 16.18 -53.84 -13.88
CA GLU A 61 16.46 -53.15 -12.60
C GLU A 61 16.60 -51.63 -12.80
N ILE A 62 17.26 -51.23 -13.89
CA ILE A 62 17.37 -49.84 -14.32
C ILE A 62 15.97 -49.24 -14.60
N GLY A 63 15.04 -49.97 -15.22
CA GLY A 63 13.67 -49.52 -15.45
C GLY A 63 12.85 -49.27 -14.17
N GLN A 64 13.00 -50.13 -13.15
CA GLN A 64 12.30 -50.00 -11.87
C GLN A 64 12.79 -48.81 -11.04
N THR A 65 14.10 -48.52 -11.06
CA THR A 65 14.66 -47.39 -10.32
C THR A 65 14.22 -46.05 -10.90
N TYR A 66 14.09 -45.94 -12.23
CA TYR A 66 13.52 -44.74 -12.86
C TYR A 66 12.04 -44.56 -12.56
N GLY A 67 11.25 -45.64 -12.54
CA GLY A 67 9.83 -45.56 -12.16
C GLY A 67 9.64 -45.08 -10.73
N ALA A 68 10.44 -45.61 -9.80
CA ALA A 68 10.43 -45.19 -8.40
C ALA A 68 10.91 -43.74 -8.24
N ALA A 69 11.98 -43.34 -8.93
CA ALA A 69 12.50 -41.98 -8.91
C ALA A 69 11.46 -40.98 -9.47
N ALA A 70 10.88 -41.27 -10.64
CA ALA A 70 9.88 -40.42 -11.29
C ALA A 70 8.61 -40.26 -10.43
N ALA A 71 8.19 -41.31 -9.72
CA ALA A 71 7.07 -41.24 -8.79
C ALA A 71 7.38 -40.31 -7.61
N LEU A 72 8.56 -40.45 -7.00
CA LEU A 72 9.00 -39.56 -5.91
C LEU A 72 9.05 -38.10 -6.36
N ILE A 73 9.62 -37.84 -7.53
CA ILE A 73 9.71 -36.50 -8.12
C ILE A 73 8.33 -35.91 -8.35
N SER A 74 7.39 -36.71 -8.89
CA SER A 74 6.02 -36.29 -9.15
C SER A 74 5.29 -35.91 -7.86
N VAL A 75 5.50 -36.67 -6.78
CA VAL A 75 4.95 -36.37 -5.46
C VAL A 75 5.52 -35.05 -4.91
N PHE A 76 6.83 -34.83 -5.02
CA PHE A 76 7.44 -33.56 -4.60
C PHE A 76 6.97 -32.36 -5.43
N ALA A 77 6.83 -32.53 -6.74
CA ALA A 77 6.29 -31.50 -7.62
C ALA A 77 4.85 -31.13 -7.24
N LEU A 78 4.00 -32.13 -7.00
CA LEU A 78 2.62 -31.91 -6.58
C LEU A 78 2.54 -31.23 -5.20
N ALA A 79 3.40 -31.63 -4.25
CA ALA A 79 3.50 -30.99 -2.95
C ALA A 79 3.90 -29.51 -3.09
N ALA A 80 4.91 -29.21 -3.92
CA ALA A 80 5.35 -27.84 -4.18
C ALA A 80 4.23 -26.98 -4.82
N ILE A 81 3.52 -27.52 -5.81
CA ILE A 81 2.37 -26.84 -6.44
C ILE A 81 1.27 -26.57 -5.41
N THR A 82 0.96 -27.56 -4.57
CA THR A 82 -0.07 -27.44 -3.53
C THR A 82 0.27 -26.35 -2.53
N VAL A 83 1.50 -26.32 -2.02
CA VAL A 83 1.97 -25.25 -1.12
C VAL A 83 1.91 -23.89 -1.80
N SER A 84 2.33 -23.81 -3.06
CA SER A 84 2.27 -22.57 -3.85
C SER A 84 0.83 -22.06 -3.99
N LEU A 85 -0.14 -22.94 -4.31
CA LEU A 85 -1.56 -22.57 -4.41
C LEU A 85 -2.14 -22.06 -3.08
N VAL A 86 -1.76 -22.68 -1.96
CA VAL A 86 -2.22 -22.22 -0.63
C VAL A 86 -1.67 -20.83 -0.31
N LEU A 87 -0.40 -20.56 -0.62
CA LEU A 87 0.19 -19.24 -0.45
C LEU A 87 -0.46 -18.21 -1.39
N GLN A 88 -0.69 -18.56 -2.66
CA GLN A 88 -1.37 -17.71 -3.63
C GLN A 88 -2.80 -17.37 -3.20
N ALA A 89 -3.55 -18.33 -2.67
CA ALA A 89 -4.90 -18.10 -2.17
C ALA A 89 -4.92 -17.11 -0.98
N ARG A 90 -3.94 -17.21 -0.08
CA ARG A 90 -3.77 -16.25 1.03
C ARG A 90 -3.42 -14.86 0.51
N GLU A 91 -2.49 -14.75 -0.43
CA GLU A 91 -2.10 -13.48 -1.04
C GLU A 91 -3.26 -12.83 -1.80
N ALA A 92 -4.04 -13.61 -2.56
CA ALA A 92 -5.21 -13.15 -3.30
C ALA A 92 -6.29 -12.58 -2.35
N LYS A 93 -6.50 -13.22 -1.20
CA LYS A 93 -7.42 -12.70 -0.18
C LYS A 93 -6.97 -11.34 0.36
N LEU A 94 -5.70 -11.21 0.73
CA LEU A 94 -5.14 -9.95 1.23
C LEU A 94 -5.17 -8.84 0.17
N ALA A 95 -4.86 -9.18 -1.09
CA ALA A 95 -4.93 -8.24 -2.20
C ALA A 95 -6.36 -7.74 -2.44
N ARG A 96 -7.36 -8.62 -2.33
CA ARG A 96 -8.77 -8.24 -2.48
C ARG A 96 -9.25 -7.29 -1.38
N GLU A 97 -8.85 -7.55 -0.14
CA GLU A 97 -9.14 -6.66 0.99
C GLU A 97 -8.49 -5.29 0.80
N GLN A 98 -7.24 -5.25 0.34
CA GLN A 98 -6.53 -3.99 0.08
C GLN A 98 -7.13 -3.22 -1.11
N ALA A 99 -7.50 -3.91 -2.19
CA ALA A 99 -8.14 -3.29 -3.35
C ALA A 99 -9.47 -2.61 -2.96
N SER A 100 -10.30 -3.27 -2.14
CA SER A 100 -11.54 -2.68 -1.63
C SER A 100 -11.30 -1.39 -0.86
N ARG A 101 -10.23 -1.31 -0.05
CA ARG A 101 -9.84 -0.09 0.69
C ARG A 101 -9.38 1.02 -0.24
N THR A 102 -8.59 0.68 -1.27
CA THR A 102 -8.15 1.66 -2.28
C THR A 102 -9.34 2.25 -3.03
N THR A 103 -10.25 1.42 -3.53
CA THR A 103 -11.47 1.90 -4.21
C THR A 103 -12.32 2.78 -3.29
N HIS A 104 -12.47 2.43 -2.02
CA HIS A 104 -13.19 3.28 -1.06
C HIS A 104 -12.55 4.68 -0.93
N ASN A 105 -11.21 4.76 -0.85
CA ASN A 105 -10.50 6.03 -0.78
C ASN A 105 -10.58 6.85 -2.08
N GLU A 106 -10.61 6.19 -3.24
CA GLU A 106 -10.80 6.81 -4.54
C GLU A 106 -12.21 7.43 -4.64
N LEU A 107 -13.25 6.73 -4.20
CA LEU A 107 -14.62 7.25 -4.16
C LEU A 107 -14.73 8.51 -3.28
N ILE A 108 -14.05 8.53 -2.14
CA ILE A 108 -14.02 9.71 -1.26
C ILE A 108 -13.27 10.87 -1.94
N THR A 109 -12.14 10.59 -2.59
CA THR A 109 -11.36 11.61 -3.31
C THR A 109 -12.17 12.22 -4.45
N MET A 110 -12.83 11.39 -5.26
CA MET A 110 -13.73 11.86 -6.33
C MET A 110 -14.86 12.75 -5.78
N ALA A 111 -15.42 12.40 -4.63
CA ALA A 111 -16.42 13.24 -3.97
C ALA A 111 -15.85 14.57 -3.45
N LEU A 112 -14.59 14.63 -3.05
CA LEU A 112 -13.96 15.89 -2.64
C LEU A 112 -13.73 16.85 -3.82
N ASP A 113 -13.48 16.31 -5.01
CA ASP A 113 -13.17 17.09 -6.21
C ASP A 113 -14.45 17.64 -6.87
N GLU A 114 -15.50 16.82 -6.97
CA GLU A 114 -16.72 17.16 -7.70
C GLU A 114 -17.94 17.34 -6.77
N PRO A 115 -18.59 18.53 -6.77
CA PRO A 115 -19.80 18.77 -5.97
C PRO A 115 -20.94 17.78 -6.22
N LEU A 116 -21.16 17.39 -7.48
CA LEU A 116 -22.24 16.47 -7.87
C LEU A 116 -22.17 15.13 -7.11
N TYR A 117 -20.97 14.59 -6.92
CA TYR A 117 -20.81 13.28 -6.27
C TYR A 117 -21.05 13.32 -4.76
N ARG A 118 -21.09 14.51 -4.14
CA ARG A 118 -21.35 14.64 -2.69
C ARG A 118 -22.81 14.50 -2.33
N GLU A 119 -23.71 14.81 -3.25
CA GLU A 119 -25.15 14.62 -3.07
C GLU A 119 -25.49 13.13 -2.87
N CYS A 120 -24.70 12.23 -3.48
CA CYS A 120 -24.87 10.79 -3.36
C CYS A 120 -24.55 10.21 -1.98
N TRP A 121 -23.93 10.96 -1.06
CA TRP A 121 -23.50 10.47 0.26
C TRP A 121 -24.62 10.51 1.33
N GLY A 122 -25.86 10.86 0.96
CA GLY A 122 -27.06 10.70 1.79
C GLY A 122 -27.12 11.63 3.01
N VAL A 123 -27.58 11.12 4.17
CA VAL A 123 -27.84 11.90 5.42
C VAL A 123 -26.63 12.74 5.88
N PHE A 124 -25.42 12.42 5.43
CA PHE A 124 -24.21 13.22 5.69
C PHE A 124 -24.19 14.57 4.94
N SER A 125 -24.93 14.74 3.84
CA SER A 125 -24.93 15.94 3.00
C SER A 125 -26.14 16.86 3.21
N ALA A 126 -27.29 16.31 3.63
CA ALA A 126 -28.57 17.03 3.60
C ALA A 126 -28.68 18.25 4.54
N GLU A 127 -27.80 18.38 5.54
CA GLU A 127 -27.92 19.39 6.61
C GLU A 127 -26.60 20.15 6.88
N LYS A 128 -25.51 19.83 6.18
CA LYS A 128 -24.16 20.35 6.48
C LYS A 128 -23.71 21.33 5.41
N ASP A 129 -23.18 22.47 5.87
CA ASP A 129 -22.47 23.42 5.01
C ASP A 129 -21.39 22.71 4.18
N GLU A 130 -21.20 23.17 2.94
CA GLU A 130 -20.23 22.70 1.94
C GLU A 130 -18.86 22.40 2.56
N LYS A 131 -18.35 23.38 3.32
CA LYS A 131 -17.05 23.30 3.99
C LYS A 131 -17.01 22.20 5.03
N SER A 132 -18.07 22.06 5.82
CA SER A 132 -18.17 21.06 6.88
C SER A 132 -18.20 19.64 6.32
N LEU A 133 -18.88 19.42 5.20
CA LEU A 133 -18.91 18.14 4.50
C LEU A 133 -17.51 17.76 3.97
N ARG A 134 -16.83 18.68 3.29
CA ARG A 134 -15.45 18.46 2.80
C ARG A 134 -14.49 18.13 3.94
N GLN A 135 -14.59 18.84 5.06
CA GLN A 135 -13.76 18.58 6.24
C GLN A 135 -14.02 17.19 6.83
N GLN A 136 -15.27 16.73 6.86
CA GLN A 136 -15.61 15.40 7.36
C GLN A 136 -15.12 14.29 6.43
N LEU A 137 -15.29 14.45 5.12
CA LEU A 137 -14.78 13.51 4.12
C LEU A 137 -13.24 13.42 4.18
N TYR A 138 -12.56 14.55 4.32
CA TYR A 138 -11.11 14.56 4.44
C TYR A 138 -10.63 13.93 5.77
N THR A 139 -11.32 14.22 6.88
CA THR A 139 -11.01 13.59 8.18
C THR A 139 -11.23 12.07 8.11
N ASN A 140 -12.30 11.63 7.44
CA ASN A 140 -12.56 10.22 7.18
C ASN A 140 -11.40 9.55 6.45
N LEU A 141 -10.86 10.20 5.41
CA LEU A 141 -9.74 9.70 4.62
C LEU A 141 -8.46 9.56 5.47
N ILE A 142 -8.14 10.56 6.30
CA ILE A 142 -6.98 10.53 7.20
C ILE A 142 -7.09 9.34 8.17
N VAL A 143 -8.25 9.19 8.82
CA VAL A 143 -8.46 8.14 9.83
C VAL A 143 -8.44 6.75 9.18
N SER A 144 -9.05 6.57 8.00
CA SER A 144 -9.01 5.32 7.24
C SER A 144 -7.60 4.96 6.76
N TYR A 145 -6.79 5.96 6.37
CA TYR A 145 -5.39 5.77 6.03
C TYR A 145 -4.56 5.32 7.25
N TRP A 146 -4.74 5.95 8.42
CA TRP A 146 -4.07 5.54 9.65
C TRP A 146 -4.47 4.13 10.09
N GLN A 147 -5.76 3.79 10.00
CA GLN A 147 -6.24 2.44 10.30
C GLN A 147 -5.54 1.39 9.44
N THR A 148 -5.44 1.64 8.13
CA THR A 148 -4.76 0.73 7.20
C THR A 148 -3.30 0.53 7.59
N ARG A 149 -2.58 1.61 7.90
CA ARG A 149 -1.16 1.50 8.30
C ARG A 149 -0.96 0.83 9.66
N PHE A 150 -1.88 1.06 10.60
CA PHE A 150 -1.86 0.42 11.92
C PHE A 150 -2.07 -1.09 11.80
N GLU A 151 -3.03 -1.52 10.97
CA GLU A 151 -3.27 -2.94 10.73
C GLU A 151 -2.10 -3.63 10.03
N LEU A 152 -1.44 -2.93 9.10
CA LEU A 152 -0.21 -3.38 8.44
C LEU A 152 1.03 -3.34 9.37
N GLY A 153 0.93 -2.77 10.58
CA GLY A 153 2.03 -2.65 11.53
C GLY A 153 3.08 -1.59 11.19
N THR A 154 2.81 -0.72 10.20
CA THR A 154 3.71 0.38 9.78
C THR A 154 3.39 1.70 10.50
N PHE A 155 2.42 1.67 11.41
CA PHE A 155 2.02 2.80 12.24
C PHE A 155 1.92 2.32 13.69
N SER A 156 2.85 2.75 14.53
CA SER A 156 2.90 2.36 15.93
C SER A 156 1.82 3.05 16.76
N GLU A 157 1.52 2.51 17.95
CA GLU A 157 0.58 3.14 18.89
C GLU A 157 1.02 4.57 19.26
N THR A 158 2.33 4.80 19.47
CA THR A 158 2.86 6.13 19.80
C THR A 158 2.60 7.14 18.69
N HIS A 159 2.84 6.77 17.43
CA HIS A 159 2.55 7.64 16.29
C HIS A 159 1.05 7.88 16.12
N LEU A 160 0.23 6.86 16.36
CA LEU A 160 -1.23 6.97 16.31
C LEU A 160 -1.75 7.97 17.35
N ARG A 161 -1.26 7.89 18.60
CA ARG A 161 -1.65 8.83 19.67
C ARG A 161 -1.25 10.26 19.32
N HIS A 162 -0.03 10.49 18.84
CA HIS A 162 0.41 11.82 18.42
C HIS A 162 -0.46 12.38 17.28
N GLY A 163 -0.77 11.57 16.27
CA GLY A 163 -1.65 11.97 15.18
C GLY A 163 -3.07 12.29 15.66
N ALA A 164 -3.62 11.47 16.56
CA ALA A 164 -4.94 11.68 17.14
C ALA A 164 -5.02 12.97 17.96
N THR A 165 -4.00 13.30 18.75
CA THR A 165 -3.94 14.58 19.48
C THR A 165 -4.00 15.77 18.52
N ALA A 166 -3.29 15.70 17.39
CA ALA A 166 -3.32 16.75 16.38
C ALA A 166 -4.70 16.89 15.73
N ILE A 167 -5.33 15.79 15.32
CA ILE A 167 -6.64 15.85 14.65
C ILE A 167 -7.76 16.32 15.58
N PHE A 168 -7.70 15.94 16.87
CA PHE A 168 -8.70 16.32 17.87
C PHE A 168 -8.47 17.67 18.52
N SER A 169 -7.31 18.30 18.31
CA SER A 169 -7.12 19.72 18.65
C SER A 169 -8.09 20.61 17.86
N ALA A 170 -8.38 20.23 16.61
CA ALA A 170 -9.30 20.97 15.73
C ALA A 170 -10.76 20.53 15.91
N ASN A 171 -11.70 21.48 15.77
CA ASN A 171 -13.14 21.21 15.88
C ASN A 171 -13.67 20.17 14.86
N PRO A 172 -13.27 20.20 13.57
CA PRO A 172 -13.79 19.24 12.59
C PRO A 172 -13.46 17.78 12.93
N GLY A 173 -12.29 17.52 13.50
CA GLY A 173 -11.89 16.16 13.92
C GLY A 173 -12.77 15.62 15.04
N ARG A 174 -13.13 16.47 16.01
CA ARG A 174 -14.03 16.10 17.12
C ARG A 174 -15.46 15.85 16.65
N VAL A 175 -15.98 16.70 15.75
CA VAL A 175 -17.31 16.54 15.16
C VAL A 175 -17.40 15.24 14.34
N PHE A 176 -16.39 14.98 13.51
CA PHE A 176 -16.31 13.73 12.75
C PHE A 176 -16.35 12.50 13.66
N TRP A 177 -15.50 12.45 14.70
CA TRP A 177 -15.43 11.26 15.56
C TRP A 177 -16.70 11.08 16.39
N ARG A 178 -17.32 12.16 16.86
CA ARG A 178 -18.63 12.11 17.52
C ARG A 178 -19.67 11.39 16.66
N ASP A 179 -19.73 11.73 15.37
CA ASP A 179 -20.73 11.20 14.44
C ASP A 179 -20.37 9.77 13.97
N ALA A 180 -19.08 9.46 13.79
CA ALA A 180 -18.62 8.20 13.18
C ALA A 180 -18.24 7.08 14.17
N ARG A 181 -17.96 7.40 15.45
CA ARG A 181 -17.38 6.46 16.42
C ARG A 181 -18.19 5.18 16.58
N GLU A 182 -19.51 5.30 16.69
CA GLU A 182 -20.38 4.16 17.01
C GLU A 182 -20.39 3.14 15.88
N ALA A 183 -20.58 3.61 14.64
CA ALA A 183 -20.54 2.76 13.46
C ALA A 183 -19.18 2.07 13.32
N ARG A 184 -18.07 2.81 13.52
CA ARG A 184 -16.71 2.27 13.38
C ARG A 184 -16.34 1.25 14.47
N ILE A 185 -16.72 1.50 15.72
CA ILE A 185 -16.48 0.57 16.83
C ILE A 185 -17.30 -0.71 16.64
N ARG A 186 -18.59 -0.60 16.29
CA ARG A 186 -19.48 -1.76 16.08
C ARG A 186 -19.04 -2.64 14.90
N THR A 187 -18.50 -2.06 13.83
CA THR A 187 -18.08 -2.80 12.62
C THR A 187 -16.66 -3.37 12.70
N SER A 188 -15.97 -3.23 13.84
CA SER A 188 -14.58 -3.66 14.01
C SER A 188 -14.40 -5.18 14.11
N GLN A 189 -14.08 -5.83 12.99
CA GLN A 189 -13.96 -7.30 12.95
C GLN A 189 -12.64 -7.84 13.50
N THR A 190 -11.51 -7.13 13.35
CA THR A 190 -10.19 -7.63 13.74
C THR A 190 -9.74 -7.11 15.11
N ARG A 191 -8.86 -7.85 15.81
CA ARG A 191 -8.24 -7.39 17.07
C ARG A 191 -7.47 -6.08 16.87
N LYS A 192 -6.74 -5.95 15.75
CA LYS A 192 -5.99 -4.72 15.42
C LYS A 192 -6.93 -3.53 15.18
N ALA A 193 -8.04 -3.72 14.46
CA ALA A 193 -9.04 -2.67 14.25
C ALA A 193 -9.69 -2.21 15.56
N ARG A 194 -10.05 -3.16 16.44
CA ARG A 194 -10.57 -2.84 17.78
C ARG A 194 -9.57 -2.03 18.61
N ARG A 195 -8.29 -2.41 18.58
CA ARG A 195 -7.23 -1.67 19.27
C ARG A 195 -7.03 -0.27 18.69
N PHE A 196 -7.04 -0.13 17.37
CA PHE A 196 -6.97 1.17 16.70
C PHE A 196 -8.09 2.10 17.16
N HIS A 197 -9.34 1.65 17.11
CA HIS A 197 -10.48 2.48 17.51
C HIS A 197 -10.48 2.79 19.01
N ALA A 198 -10.04 1.87 19.87
CA ALA A 198 -9.87 2.14 21.30
C ALA A 198 -8.88 3.28 21.56
N ILE A 199 -7.72 3.28 20.88
CA ILE A 199 -6.72 4.35 21.03
C ILE A 199 -7.28 5.69 20.54
N ILE A 200 -7.93 5.72 19.38
CA ILE A 200 -8.55 6.94 18.86
C ILE A 200 -9.62 7.48 19.83
N ASP A 201 -10.45 6.59 20.39
CA ASP A 201 -11.53 6.99 21.30
C ASP A 201 -11.01 7.49 22.66
N GLU A 202 -9.91 6.91 23.17
CA GLU A 202 -9.20 7.41 24.34
C GLU A 202 -8.68 8.84 24.12
N GLU A 203 -8.03 9.11 22.98
CA GLU A 203 -7.50 10.44 22.68
C GLU A 203 -8.62 11.46 22.39
N TYR A 204 -9.73 11.03 21.77
CA TYR A 204 -10.92 11.86 21.64
C TYR A 204 -11.48 12.24 23.02
N SER A 205 -11.63 11.27 23.92
CA SER A 205 -12.12 11.48 25.28
C SER A 205 -11.22 12.43 26.08
N ARG A 206 -9.90 12.34 25.90
CA ARG A 206 -8.95 13.30 26.47
C ARG A 206 -9.12 14.70 25.88
N SER A 207 -9.35 14.81 24.58
CA SER A 207 -9.51 16.10 23.90
C SER A 207 -10.76 16.87 24.33
N ILE A 208 -11.86 16.16 24.64
CA ILE A 208 -13.09 16.79 25.14
C ILE A 208 -12.99 17.17 26.62
N ALA A 209 -12.18 16.44 27.40
CA ALA A 209 -11.90 16.74 28.79
C ALA A 209 -10.92 17.92 28.94
N ALA A 210 -10.00 18.09 27.98
CA ALA A 210 -9.14 19.24 27.88
C ALA A 210 -9.91 20.45 27.32
N LYS A 211 -9.76 21.64 27.92
CA LYS A 211 -10.37 22.87 27.38
C LYS A 211 -9.86 23.11 25.94
N PRO A 212 -10.71 23.58 25.00
CA PRO A 212 -10.33 23.68 23.59
C PRO A 212 -9.18 24.68 23.42
N VAL A 213 -8.03 24.20 22.95
CA VAL A 213 -6.93 25.07 22.52
C VAL A 213 -7.12 25.36 21.04
N LEU A 214 -7.44 26.63 20.76
CA LEU A 214 -7.38 27.33 19.47
C LEU A 214 -8.40 26.90 18.41
N ASP A 215 -9.41 27.75 18.22
CA ASP A 215 -10.08 27.93 16.95
C ASP A 215 -9.16 28.75 16.01
N PRO A 216 -8.61 28.16 14.93
CA PRO A 216 -7.80 28.91 13.96
C PRO A 216 -8.62 29.98 13.21
N SER A 217 -9.95 29.85 13.16
CA SER A 217 -10.81 30.83 12.48
C SER A 217 -10.91 32.16 13.23
N ALA A 218 -10.56 32.18 14.53
CA ALA A 218 -10.47 33.41 15.31
C ALA A 218 -9.19 34.22 15.01
N ARG A 219 -8.18 33.64 14.31
CA ARG A 219 -6.93 34.34 13.98
C ARG A 219 -6.97 35.14 12.67
N ASP A 220 -8.03 35.02 11.88
CA ASP A 220 -8.13 35.65 10.55
C ASP A 220 -8.99 36.93 10.51
N MET A 221 -9.51 37.40 11.65
CA MET A 221 -10.31 38.64 11.72
C MET A 221 -9.52 39.85 12.27
N ALA A 222 -8.19 39.81 12.24
CA ALA A 222 -7.37 41.00 12.47
C ALA A 222 -6.74 41.41 11.12
N PRO A 223 -6.93 42.65 10.64
CA PRO A 223 -6.33 43.09 9.39
C PRO A 223 -4.81 43.02 9.53
N ARG A 224 -4.18 42.05 8.86
CA ARG A 224 -2.72 41.96 8.78
C ARG A 224 -2.23 43.15 7.96
N ALA A 225 -1.76 44.18 8.66
CA ALA A 225 -0.94 45.21 8.06
C ALA A 225 0.23 44.53 7.33
N HIS A 226 0.33 44.80 6.04
CA HIS A 226 1.32 44.24 5.14
C HIS A 226 2.71 44.76 5.51
N ASP A 227 3.38 44.11 6.46
CA ASP A 227 4.80 44.36 6.74
C ASP A 227 5.64 43.72 5.63
N ARG A 228 5.89 44.50 4.57
CA ARG A 228 6.90 44.21 3.56
C ARG A 228 8.28 44.39 4.20
N SER A 229 8.77 43.34 4.86
CA SER A 229 10.14 43.34 5.36
C SER A 229 11.16 43.50 4.20
N PRO A 230 12.08 44.48 4.25
CA PRO A 230 12.97 44.83 3.13
C PRO A 230 14.14 43.85 2.90
N ARG A 231 14.22 42.75 3.67
CA ARG A 231 15.38 41.85 3.67
C ARG A 231 15.42 40.88 2.49
N VAL A 232 14.27 40.47 1.94
CA VAL A 232 14.23 39.55 0.78
C VAL A 232 14.55 40.27 -0.53
N ALA A 233 14.14 41.54 -0.67
CA ALA A 233 14.44 42.35 -1.85
C ALA A 233 15.95 42.61 -2.00
N THR A 234 16.69 42.77 -0.90
CA THR A 234 18.15 42.98 -0.94
C THR A 234 18.92 41.73 -1.38
N VAL A 235 18.43 40.54 -1.03
CA VAL A 235 19.08 39.28 -1.40
C VAL A 235 18.87 38.96 -2.88
N LEU A 236 17.66 39.17 -3.41
CA LEU A 236 17.37 38.94 -4.83
C LEU A 236 18.10 39.95 -5.73
N ARG A 237 18.28 41.20 -5.28
CA ARG A 237 19.03 42.22 -6.04
C ARG A 237 20.53 41.91 -6.13
N ARG A 238 21.14 41.39 -5.05
CA ARG A 238 22.56 40.96 -5.05
C ARG A 238 22.83 39.73 -5.92
N ILE A 239 21.83 38.88 -6.13
CA ILE A 239 21.95 37.70 -6.99
C ILE A 239 21.85 38.12 -8.47
N ALA A 240 20.95 39.07 -8.79
CA ALA A 240 20.83 39.62 -10.14
C ALA A 240 22.12 40.35 -10.59
N ASP A 241 22.73 41.17 -9.73
CA ASP A 241 23.95 41.94 -10.06
C ASP A 241 25.20 41.05 -10.28
N ARG A 242 25.18 39.78 -9.83
CA ARG A 242 26.28 38.82 -10.08
C ARG A 242 26.15 38.07 -11.39
N LEU A 243 24.93 37.94 -11.93
CA LEU A 243 24.67 37.23 -13.18
C LEU A 243 24.93 38.09 -14.41
N ASP A 244 24.97 39.42 -14.25
CA ASP A 244 25.23 40.39 -15.34
C ASP A 244 26.72 40.69 -15.56
N LYS A 245 27.62 40.01 -14.83
CA LYS A 245 29.10 40.18 -14.92
C LYS A 245 29.84 38.91 -15.37
N GLN A 246 29.14 37.94 -15.95
CA GLN A 246 29.73 36.83 -16.71
C GLN A 246 29.23 36.87 -18.14
#